data_AF-A0A7D5YL56-F1
#
_entry.id   AF-A0A7D5YL56-F1
#
_cell.length_a   1.000
_cell.length_b   1.000
_cell.length_c   1.000
_cell.angle_alpha   90.00
_cell.angle_beta   90.00
_cell.angle_gamma   90.00
#
_symmetry.space_group_name_H-M   'P 1'
#
loop_
_entity.id
_entity.type
_entity.pdbx_description
1 polymer ?
#
loop_
_entity_poly.entity_id
_entity_poly.type
_entity_poly.pdbx_seq_one_letter_code
_entity_poly.pdbx_strand_id
1 'polypeptide(L)'
;MPSTHQQDKPWDTDDIDKWKVDTFTSKDNVGGTFAEESSFVTLFPKYREVYLKEAWPLVTKSLEKHGIACTLDLVEGSMTVKTTRKTFDPAAILNARDLVKLLARSVPAPQAVKILEDGMACDVIKIRNLVGSKDRFVKRRQRILGPNGSTLKALELLTETYILVHGNTVCAMGGYKGLKDLRRIIEDCMANIHPIYHIKELMIKRELAKDPELVNESWDRFLPNFKKKTLSHRRVPHKVTDKTKKAYTPFPPAPEQSKIDKQIESGEYFLAKGAKDRAAREERNEKQKLRKEEKTKEREAEFVPPEENRPKKKRKKSSD
;
A
#
# COMPACT_ATOMS: atom_id res chain seq x y z
N MET A 1 -19.04 27.39 -20.57
CA MET A 1 -19.54 28.70 -21.04
C MET A 1 -20.66 29.11 -20.09
N PRO A 2 -20.61 30.29 -19.46
CA PRO A 2 -21.78 30.81 -18.74
C PRO A 2 -22.87 31.10 -19.77
N SER A 3 -24.12 30.75 -19.45
CA SER A 3 -25.28 30.99 -20.31
C SER A 3 -25.37 32.48 -20.70
N THR A 4 -25.41 32.77 -22.00
CA THR A 4 -25.59 34.12 -22.57
C THR A 4 -27.01 34.67 -22.38
N HIS A 5 -27.94 33.87 -21.86
CA HIS A 5 -29.29 34.30 -21.49
C HIS A 5 -29.38 34.44 -19.96
N GLN A 6 -29.03 35.62 -19.46
CA GLN A 6 -29.46 36.12 -18.14
C GLN A 6 -30.74 36.91 -18.36
N GLN A 7 -31.89 36.23 -18.33
CA GLN A 7 -33.16 36.92 -18.14
C GLN A 7 -33.31 37.27 -16.66
N ASP A 8 -33.86 38.46 -16.38
CA ASP A 8 -34.19 38.86 -15.02
C ASP A 8 -35.18 37.87 -14.42
N LYS A 9 -34.79 37.26 -13.30
CA LYS A 9 -35.63 36.35 -12.52
C LYS A 9 -36.14 37.13 -11.31
N PRO A 10 -37.30 37.80 -11.39
CA PRO A 10 -37.83 38.59 -10.28
C PRO A 10 -38.16 37.76 -9.02
N TRP A 11 -38.21 36.43 -9.15
CA TRP A 11 -38.36 35.49 -8.04
C TRP A 11 -37.02 35.00 -7.44
N ASP A 12 -35.88 35.41 -8.00
CA ASP A 12 -34.54 34.96 -7.62
C ASP A 12 -33.81 36.12 -6.90
N THR A 13 -34.36 36.54 -5.77
CA THR A 13 -33.78 37.60 -4.93
C THR A 13 -32.58 37.09 -4.13
N ASP A 14 -31.62 37.97 -3.84
CA ASP A 14 -30.39 37.64 -3.08
C ASP A 14 -30.67 37.14 -1.66
N ASP A 15 -31.88 37.34 -1.14
CA ASP A 15 -32.34 36.86 0.17
C ASP A 15 -32.67 35.35 0.21
N ILE A 16 -32.83 34.71 -0.96
CA ILE A 16 -33.24 33.30 -1.05
C ILE A 16 -31.99 32.41 -1.00
N ASP A 17 -31.82 31.67 0.09
CA ASP A 17 -30.79 30.64 0.20
C ASP A 17 -31.14 29.42 -0.67
N LYS A 18 -30.63 29.43 -1.90
CA LYS A 18 -30.83 28.38 -2.91
C LYS A 18 -30.25 27.01 -2.50
N TRP A 19 -29.44 26.96 -1.44
CA TRP A 19 -28.76 25.75 -0.98
C TRP A 19 -29.29 25.21 0.34
N LYS A 20 -30.31 25.87 0.91
CA LYS A 20 -31.00 25.38 2.10
C LYS A 20 -31.75 24.09 1.75
N VAL A 21 -31.42 23.01 2.46
CA VAL A 21 -32.12 21.72 2.36
C VAL A 21 -33.22 21.69 3.41
N ASP A 22 -34.46 21.80 2.97
CA ASP A 22 -35.63 21.65 3.85
C ASP A 22 -35.93 20.16 4.06
N THR A 23 -36.35 19.80 5.28
CA THR A 23 -36.63 18.41 5.65
C THR A 23 -37.86 17.91 4.93
N PHE A 24 -37.75 16.78 4.24
CA PHE A 24 -38.89 16.16 3.55
C PHE A 24 -39.84 15.52 4.55
N THR A 25 -41.07 16.01 4.64
CA THR A 25 -42.08 15.47 5.55
C THR A 25 -43.09 14.59 4.82
N SER A 26 -43.85 13.80 5.57
CA SER A 26 -44.90 12.95 5.00
C SER A 26 -45.97 13.72 4.20
N LYS A 27 -46.17 15.02 4.50
CA LYS A 27 -47.11 15.88 3.78
C LYS A 27 -46.63 16.26 2.38
N ASP A 28 -45.32 16.24 2.15
CA ASP A 28 -44.69 16.62 0.89
C ASP A 28 -44.75 15.49 -0.15
N ASN A 29 -45.19 14.30 0.25
CA ASN A 29 -45.39 13.16 -0.63
C ASN A 29 -46.70 13.28 -1.44
N VAL A 30 -46.74 14.23 -2.38
CA VAL A 30 -47.88 14.49 -3.28
C VAL A 30 -48.15 13.33 -4.24
N GLY A 31 -47.12 12.54 -4.57
CA GLY A 31 -47.20 11.40 -5.49
C GLY A 31 -47.84 10.13 -4.90
N GLY A 32 -48.11 10.11 -3.59
CA GLY A 32 -48.69 8.95 -2.92
C GLY A 32 -47.67 7.84 -2.64
N THR A 33 -48.17 6.62 -2.44
CA THR A 33 -47.33 5.47 -2.04
C THR A 33 -46.56 4.91 -3.22
N PHE A 34 -45.32 4.44 -3.01
CA PHE A 34 -44.53 3.77 -4.04
C PHE A 34 -45.24 2.54 -4.63
N ALA A 35 -45.19 2.42 -5.96
CA ALA A 35 -45.71 1.26 -6.68
C ALA A 35 -44.76 0.06 -6.59
N GLU A 36 -43.45 0.31 -6.49
CA GLU A 36 -42.40 -0.71 -6.48
C GLU A 36 -41.71 -0.80 -5.11
N GLU A 37 -41.18 -1.98 -4.81
CA GLU A 37 -40.44 -2.26 -3.58
C GLU A 37 -38.93 -2.18 -3.84
N SER A 38 -38.22 -1.38 -3.04
CA SER A 38 -36.76 -1.35 -3.01
C SER A 38 -36.26 -2.13 -1.80
N SER A 39 -35.35 -3.07 -2.02
CA SER A 39 -34.80 -3.94 -0.97
C SER A 39 -33.28 -4.00 -1.06
N PHE A 40 -32.61 -3.78 0.06
CA PHE A 40 -31.15 -3.92 0.18
C PHE A 40 -30.80 -4.92 1.28
N VAL A 41 -29.79 -5.75 1.00
CA VAL A 41 -29.28 -6.75 1.93
C VAL A 41 -27.80 -6.49 2.19
N THR A 42 -27.37 -6.60 3.45
CA THR A 42 -25.95 -6.57 3.84
C THR A 42 -25.63 -7.72 4.78
N LEU A 43 -24.61 -8.49 4.42
CA LEU A 43 -24.08 -9.56 5.26
C LEU A 43 -23.21 -9.02 6.39
N PHE A 44 -23.28 -9.62 7.57
CA PHE A 44 -22.44 -9.28 8.71
C PHE A 44 -21.65 -10.48 9.24
N PRO A 45 -20.45 -10.27 9.82
CA PRO A 45 -19.67 -11.36 10.40
C PRO A 45 -20.32 -11.97 11.65
N LYS A 46 -20.15 -13.28 11.86
CA LYS A 46 -20.75 -14.02 12.99
C LYS A 46 -20.52 -13.38 14.37
N TYR A 47 -19.34 -12.81 14.61
CA TYR A 47 -19.03 -12.15 15.89
C TYR A 47 -19.89 -10.90 16.20
N ARG A 48 -20.60 -10.35 15.21
CA ARG A 48 -21.51 -9.19 15.40
C ARG A 48 -22.90 -9.56 15.85
N GLU A 49 -23.29 -10.83 15.72
CA GLU A 49 -24.64 -11.31 15.98
C GLU A 49 -25.18 -10.91 17.35
N VAL A 50 -24.40 -11.14 18.41
CA VAL A 50 -24.83 -10.87 19.80
C VAL A 50 -25.20 -9.39 19.97
N TYR A 51 -24.30 -8.50 19.53
CA TYR A 51 -24.53 -7.06 19.59
C TYR A 51 -25.70 -6.61 18.71
N LEU A 52 -25.80 -7.15 17.49
CA LEU A 52 -26.87 -6.77 16.57
C LEU A 52 -28.23 -7.19 17.11
N LYS A 53 -28.33 -8.37 17.72
CA LYS A 53 -29.56 -8.84 18.38
C LYS A 53 -30.00 -7.91 19.51
N GLU A 54 -29.07 -7.47 20.36
CA GLU A 54 -29.34 -6.54 21.46
C GLU A 54 -29.72 -5.14 20.97
N ALA A 55 -29.03 -4.64 19.94
CA ALA A 55 -29.25 -3.30 19.40
C ALA A 55 -30.39 -3.19 18.39
N TRP A 56 -30.88 -4.32 17.86
CA TRP A 56 -31.90 -4.36 16.80
C TRP A 56 -33.18 -3.58 17.13
N PRO A 57 -33.73 -3.64 18.37
CA PRO A 57 -34.93 -2.88 18.71
C PRO A 57 -34.78 -1.36 18.57
N LEU A 58 -33.55 -0.83 18.69
CA LEU A 58 -33.28 0.58 18.46
C LEU A 58 -33.26 0.92 16.96
N VAL A 59 -32.72 0.02 16.14
CA VAL A 59 -32.68 0.14 14.69
C VAL A 59 -34.10 0.09 14.11
N THR A 60 -34.93 -0.86 14.54
CA THR A 60 -36.32 -1.00 14.10
C THR A 60 -37.13 0.26 14.40
N LYS A 61 -37.07 0.75 15.64
CA LYS A 61 -37.76 2.00 16.05
C LYS A 61 -37.32 3.22 15.26
N SER A 62 -36.06 3.27 14.82
CA SER A 62 -35.53 4.41 14.07
C SER A 62 -35.95 4.38 12.60
N LEU A 63 -35.96 3.19 11.99
CA LEU A 63 -36.40 2.99 10.60
C LEU A 63 -37.93 3.04 10.43
N GLU A 64 -38.69 2.63 11.46
CA GLU A 64 -40.15 2.69 11.46
C GLU A 64 -40.68 4.13 11.32
N LYS A 65 -39.97 5.12 11.89
CA LYS A 65 -40.28 6.56 11.73
C LYS A 65 -40.27 7.01 10.27
N HIS A 66 -39.46 6.35 9.44
CA HIS A 66 -39.32 6.62 8.01
C HIS A 66 -40.17 5.67 7.15
N GLY A 67 -40.98 4.81 7.78
CA GLY A 67 -41.80 3.81 7.11
C GLY A 67 -40.98 2.71 6.42
N ILE A 68 -39.76 2.42 6.88
CA ILE A 68 -38.88 1.38 6.30
C ILE A 68 -38.95 0.12 7.16
N ALA A 69 -39.17 -1.03 6.53
CA ALA A 69 -39.11 -2.32 7.19
C ALA A 69 -37.67 -2.83 7.25
N CYS A 70 -37.30 -3.48 8.35
CA CYS A 70 -35.99 -4.10 8.49
C CYS A 70 -36.10 -5.49 9.13
N THR A 71 -35.33 -6.45 8.61
CA THR A 71 -35.24 -7.81 9.15
C THR A 71 -33.78 -8.17 9.46
N LEU A 72 -33.59 -8.92 10.54
CA LEU A 72 -32.30 -9.45 10.97
C LEU A 72 -32.36 -10.97 10.89
N ASP A 73 -31.60 -11.55 9.97
CA ASP A 73 -31.45 -13.00 9.84
C ASP A 73 -30.15 -13.46 10.50
N LEU A 74 -30.28 -14.28 11.53
CA LEU A 74 -29.17 -14.84 12.30
C LEU A 74 -28.65 -16.17 11.72
N VAL A 75 -29.43 -16.82 10.87
CA VAL A 75 -29.06 -18.08 10.21
C VAL A 75 -28.13 -17.77 9.04
N GLU A 76 -28.57 -16.90 8.13
CA GLU A 76 -27.73 -16.43 7.01
C GLU A 76 -26.69 -15.40 7.45
N GLY A 77 -26.92 -14.69 8.57
CA GLY A 77 -26.07 -13.59 9.01
C GLY A 77 -26.23 -12.35 8.13
N SER A 78 -27.48 -11.99 7.81
CA SER A 78 -27.84 -10.90 6.90
C SER A 78 -28.78 -9.89 7.56
N MET A 79 -28.63 -8.61 7.20
CA MET A 79 -29.56 -7.54 7.55
C MET A 79 -30.22 -7.05 6.27
N THR A 80 -31.55 -7.00 6.26
CA THR A 80 -32.31 -6.55 5.10
C THR A 80 -33.13 -5.31 5.47
N VAL A 81 -33.16 -4.32 4.57
CA VAL A 81 -34.02 -3.14 4.66
C VAL A 81 -34.86 -3.03 3.41
N LYS A 82 -36.15 -2.73 3.56
CA LYS A 82 -37.12 -2.67 2.47
C LYS A 82 -38.05 -1.48 2.59
N THR A 83 -38.39 -0.86 1.46
CA THR A 83 -39.47 0.14 1.43
C THR A 83 -40.81 -0.53 1.69
N THR A 84 -41.74 0.22 2.26
CA THR A 84 -43.12 -0.23 2.51
C THR A 84 -44.09 0.76 1.89
N ARG A 85 -45.38 0.41 1.90
CA ARG A 85 -46.45 1.33 1.48
C ARG A 85 -46.55 2.60 2.35
N LYS A 86 -45.88 2.63 3.52
CA LYS A 86 -45.85 3.79 4.41
C LYS A 86 -44.59 4.65 4.24
N THR A 87 -43.64 4.23 3.41
CA THR A 87 -42.45 5.03 3.12
C THR A 87 -42.90 6.26 2.32
N PHE A 88 -42.61 7.45 2.84
CA PHE A 88 -42.95 8.72 2.19
C PHE A 88 -41.76 9.33 1.47
N ASP A 89 -40.55 9.19 2.02
CA ASP A 89 -39.32 9.71 1.41
C ASP A 89 -38.67 8.64 0.50
N PRO A 90 -38.48 8.92 -0.80
CA PRO A 90 -37.81 8.00 -1.72
C PRO A 90 -36.31 7.80 -1.41
N ALA A 91 -35.64 8.78 -0.80
CA ALA A 91 -34.20 8.72 -0.51
C ALA A 91 -33.88 7.97 0.80
N ALA A 92 -34.83 7.91 1.75
CA ALA A 92 -34.64 7.25 3.05
C ALA A 92 -34.14 5.80 2.96
N ILE A 93 -34.49 5.06 1.91
CA ILE A 93 -34.01 3.69 1.71
C ILE A 93 -32.49 3.62 1.47
N LEU A 94 -31.90 4.66 0.86
CA LEU A 94 -30.45 4.76 0.66
C LEU A 94 -29.72 5.00 2.00
N ASN A 95 -30.30 5.83 2.87
CA ASN A 95 -29.80 6.05 4.23
C ASN A 95 -29.92 4.78 5.07
N ALA A 96 -31.03 4.04 4.95
CA ALA A 96 -31.22 2.74 5.61
C ALA A 96 -30.23 1.68 5.12
N ARG A 97 -29.93 1.63 3.82
CA ARG A 97 -28.89 0.79 3.24
C ARG A 97 -27.53 1.10 3.85
N ASP A 98 -27.21 2.37 4.02
CA ASP A 98 -25.93 2.80 4.55
C ASP A 98 -25.82 2.58 6.06
N LEU A 99 -26.93 2.69 6.80
CA LEU A 99 -27.05 2.26 8.20
C LEU A 99 -26.66 0.79 8.39
N VAL A 100 -27.25 -0.13 7.62
CA VAL A 100 -26.93 -1.56 7.76
C VAL A 100 -25.50 -1.89 7.34
N LYS A 101 -24.92 -1.16 6.37
CA LYS A 101 -23.48 -1.27 6.05
C LYS A 101 -22.59 -0.85 7.21
N LEU A 102 -22.92 0.24 7.90
CA LEU A 102 -22.16 0.71 9.06
C LEU A 102 -22.23 -0.28 10.22
N LEU A 103 -23.42 -0.83 10.50
CA LEU A 103 -23.62 -1.85 11.54
C LEU A 103 -22.81 -3.13 11.27
N ALA A 104 -22.76 -3.57 10.01
CA ALA A 104 -21.95 -4.70 9.57
C ALA A 104 -20.44 -4.46 9.75
N ARG A 105 -20.01 -3.20 9.72
CA ARG A 105 -18.62 -2.78 9.94
C ARG A 105 -18.28 -2.44 11.39
N SER A 106 -19.13 -2.84 12.33
CA SER A 106 -18.94 -2.69 13.78
C SER A 106 -19.11 -1.26 14.31
N VAL A 107 -19.76 -0.36 13.56
CA VAL A 107 -20.16 0.94 14.13
C VAL A 107 -21.28 0.70 15.17
N PRO A 108 -21.22 1.33 16.37
CA PRO A 108 -22.28 1.23 17.36
C PRO A 108 -23.61 1.80 16.84
N ALA A 109 -24.73 1.14 17.16
CA ALA A 109 -26.05 1.53 16.68
C ALA A 109 -26.47 2.97 17.04
N PRO A 110 -26.22 3.48 18.27
CA PRO A 110 -26.55 4.88 18.60
C PRO A 110 -25.82 5.90 17.72
N GLN A 111 -24.60 5.57 17.28
CA GLN A 111 -23.85 6.43 16.37
C GLN A 111 -24.29 6.24 14.93
N ALA A 112 -24.56 5.00 14.52
CA ALA A 112 -24.95 4.66 13.15
C ALA A 112 -26.31 5.27 12.77
N VAL A 113 -27.28 5.33 13.69
CA VAL A 113 -28.63 5.88 13.42
C VAL A 113 -28.61 7.35 12.99
N LYS A 114 -27.57 8.11 13.36
CA LYS A 114 -27.39 9.50 12.90
C LYS A 114 -27.27 9.63 11.37
N ILE A 115 -27.02 8.54 10.65
CA ILE A 115 -27.03 8.54 9.17
C ILE A 115 -28.43 8.76 8.57
N LEU A 116 -29.48 8.60 9.38
CA LEU A 116 -30.86 8.88 8.94
C LEU A 116 -31.16 10.39 8.97
N GLU A 117 -30.31 11.20 9.60
CA GLU A 117 -30.45 12.66 9.63
C GLU A 117 -29.85 13.28 8.35
N ASP A 118 -30.49 14.35 7.87
CA ASP A 118 -30.01 15.07 6.69
C ASP A 118 -28.64 15.71 6.92
N GLY A 119 -27.81 15.74 5.88
CA GLY A 119 -26.45 16.29 5.93
C GLY A 119 -25.39 15.35 6.51
N MET A 120 -25.79 14.21 7.08
CA MET A 120 -24.89 13.13 7.49
C MET A 120 -24.71 12.13 6.36
N ALA A 121 -23.47 11.92 5.93
CA ALA A 121 -23.10 10.88 4.97
C ALA A 121 -22.15 9.87 5.62
N CYS A 122 -21.98 8.72 4.96
CA CYS A 122 -21.01 7.73 5.38
C CYS A 122 -20.03 7.40 4.27
N ASP A 123 -18.82 6.99 4.67
CA ASP A 123 -17.83 6.46 3.74
C ASP A 123 -17.15 5.22 4.33
N VAL A 124 -17.04 4.16 3.51
CA VAL A 124 -16.39 2.90 3.87
C VAL A 124 -15.15 2.71 3.01
N ILE A 125 -14.01 3.10 3.55
CA ILE A 125 -12.72 3.12 2.85
C ILE A 125 -12.05 1.75 2.99
N LYS A 126 -11.85 1.06 1.86
CA LYS A 126 -11.16 -0.23 1.81
C LYS A 126 -9.65 -0.03 1.80
N ILE A 127 -8.99 -0.38 2.90
CA ILE A 127 -7.53 -0.20 3.07
C ILE A 127 -6.71 -1.47 2.80
N ARG A 128 -7.36 -2.64 2.70
CA ARG A 128 -6.65 -3.93 2.57
C ARG A 128 -5.76 -4.03 1.34
N ASN A 129 -6.22 -3.53 0.19
CA ASN A 129 -5.53 -3.70 -1.08
C ASN A 129 -4.46 -2.63 -1.33
N LEU A 130 -4.31 -1.65 -0.42
CA LEU A 130 -3.36 -0.56 -0.57
C LEU A 130 -1.92 -0.94 -0.17
N VAL A 131 -1.75 -2.03 0.58
CA VAL A 131 -0.45 -2.47 1.10
C VAL A 131 -0.31 -3.99 0.94
N GLY A 132 0.69 -4.43 0.17
CA GLY A 132 0.90 -5.87 -0.09
C GLY A 132 1.39 -6.68 1.12
N SER A 133 2.29 -6.12 1.95
CA SER A 133 2.82 -6.82 3.13
C SER A 133 1.90 -6.69 4.34
N LYS A 134 1.57 -7.81 4.98
CA LYS A 134 0.72 -7.87 6.19
C LYS A 134 1.31 -7.06 7.36
N ASP A 135 2.60 -7.18 7.63
CA ASP A 135 3.27 -6.43 8.72
C ASP A 135 3.20 -4.92 8.47
N ARG A 136 3.49 -4.51 7.22
CA ARG A 136 3.40 -3.10 6.82
C ARG A 136 1.96 -2.57 6.91
N PHE A 137 0.97 -3.39 6.56
CA PHE A 137 -0.44 -3.05 6.68
C PHE A 137 -0.83 -2.81 8.15
N VAL A 138 -0.45 -3.71 9.06
CA VAL A 138 -0.75 -3.55 10.50
C VAL A 138 -0.11 -2.29 11.06
N LYS A 139 1.17 -2.04 10.75
CA LYS A 139 1.89 -0.82 11.18
C LYS A 139 1.27 0.46 10.63
N ARG A 140 0.89 0.51 9.35
CA ARG A 140 0.23 1.68 8.74
C ARG A 140 -1.20 1.88 9.24
N ARG A 141 -1.96 0.80 9.49
CA ARG A 141 -3.28 0.89 10.11
C ARG A 141 -3.18 1.42 11.54
N GLN A 142 -2.23 0.91 12.33
CA GLN A 142 -2.00 1.39 13.69
C GLN A 142 -1.59 2.88 13.72
N ARG A 143 -0.86 3.34 12.69
CA ARG A 143 -0.50 4.75 12.51
C ARG A 143 -1.72 5.67 12.35
N ILE A 144 -2.80 5.20 11.72
CA ILE A 144 -4.06 5.97 11.61
C ILE A 144 -4.68 6.18 13.00
N LEU A 145 -4.67 5.15 13.84
CA LEU A 145 -5.10 5.26 15.24
C LEU A 145 -4.20 6.23 16.04
N GLY A 146 -2.89 6.08 15.87
CA GLY A 146 -1.88 6.77 16.66
C GLY A 146 -1.73 6.19 18.07
N PRO A 147 -0.78 6.70 18.87
CA PRO A 147 -0.63 6.30 20.26
C PRO A 147 -1.88 6.72 21.05
N ASN A 148 -2.46 5.80 21.81
CA ASN A 148 -3.68 6.00 22.61
C ASN A 148 -4.88 6.60 21.83
N GLY A 149 -4.94 6.41 20.50
CA GLY A 149 -6.02 6.98 19.68
C GLY A 149 -5.93 8.50 19.43
N SER A 150 -4.84 9.15 19.82
CA SER A 150 -4.66 10.61 19.69
C SER A 150 -4.76 11.12 18.25
N THR A 151 -4.18 10.39 17.29
CA THR A 151 -4.23 10.77 15.87
C THR A 151 -5.64 10.65 15.30
N LEU A 152 -6.34 9.56 15.64
CA LEU A 152 -7.73 9.36 15.26
C LEU A 152 -8.61 10.46 15.85
N LYS A 153 -8.46 10.77 17.15
CA LYS A 153 -9.27 11.81 17.81
C LYS A 153 -9.03 13.20 17.23
N ALA A 154 -7.78 13.53 16.91
CA ALA A 154 -7.44 14.78 16.24
C ALA A 154 -8.09 14.88 14.86
N LEU A 155 -8.11 13.79 14.08
CA LEU A 155 -8.81 13.74 12.80
C LEU A 155 -10.32 13.95 13.00
N GLU A 156 -10.95 13.23 13.92
CA GLU A 156 -12.38 13.39 14.21
C GLU A 156 -12.79 14.83 14.52
N LEU A 157 -12.00 15.54 15.33
CA LEU A 157 -12.26 16.93 15.72
C LEU A 157 -12.02 17.94 14.58
N LEU A 158 -11.05 17.66 13.70
CA LEU A 158 -10.72 18.56 12.59
C LEU A 158 -11.67 18.39 11.41
N THR A 159 -12.11 17.16 11.12
CA THR A 159 -13.02 16.87 10.00
C THR A 159 -14.49 16.84 10.42
N GLU A 160 -14.78 16.94 11.73
CA GLU A 160 -16.13 16.85 12.29
C GLU A 160 -16.83 15.55 11.88
N THR A 161 -16.05 14.47 11.85
CA THR A 161 -16.51 13.12 11.48
C THR A 161 -16.29 12.15 12.62
N TYR A 162 -17.13 11.14 12.70
CA TYR A 162 -16.88 9.93 13.49
C TYR A 162 -16.06 8.93 12.69
N ILE A 163 -15.00 8.36 13.25
CA ILE A 163 -14.08 7.46 12.54
C ILE A 163 -13.95 6.14 13.30
N LEU A 164 -14.22 5.03 12.62
CA LEU A 164 -13.99 3.69 13.13
C LEU A 164 -13.01 2.93 12.23
N VAL A 165 -11.81 2.66 12.75
CA VAL A 165 -10.83 1.80 12.09
C VAL A 165 -11.05 0.36 12.52
N HIS A 166 -11.64 -0.48 11.66
CA HIS A 166 -11.93 -1.88 11.98
C HIS A 166 -11.45 -2.84 10.89
N GLY A 167 -10.60 -3.78 11.28
CA GLY A 167 -10.10 -4.83 10.40
C GLY A 167 -9.39 -4.30 9.15
N ASN A 168 -10.06 -4.43 8.01
CA ASN A 168 -9.57 -4.14 6.66
C ASN A 168 -10.17 -2.87 6.04
N THR A 169 -10.99 -2.16 6.81
CA THR A 169 -11.76 -0.99 6.37
C THR A 169 -11.67 0.11 7.42
N VAL A 170 -11.76 1.36 6.98
CA VAL A 170 -12.01 2.50 7.85
C VAL A 170 -13.38 3.04 7.50
N CYS A 171 -14.27 3.10 8.48
CA CYS A 171 -15.60 3.67 8.32
C CYS A 171 -15.59 5.08 8.87
N ALA A 172 -16.24 5.99 8.17
CA ALA A 172 -16.39 7.37 8.58
C ALA A 172 -17.83 7.83 8.43
N MET A 173 -18.28 8.71 9.31
CA MET A 173 -19.59 9.35 9.25
C MET A 173 -19.45 10.85 9.50
N GLY A 174 -20.11 11.68 8.71
CA GLY A 174 -20.13 13.14 8.88
C GLY A 174 -20.43 13.86 7.57
N GLY A 175 -20.11 15.15 7.51
CA GLY A 175 -20.34 15.96 6.32
C GLY A 175 -19.43 15.61 5.14
N TYR A 176 -19.91 15.87 3.92
CA TYR A 176 -19.22 15.52 2.67
C TYR A 176 -17.79 16.09 2.55
N LYS A 177 -17.57 17.33 3.01
CA LYS A 177 -16.24 17.96 3.01
C LYS A 177 -15.25 17.20 3.90
N GLY A 178 -15.67 16.90 5.13
CA GLY A 178 -14.87 16.12 6.08
C GLY A 178 -14.57 14.71 5.58
N LEU A 179 -15.55 14.02 4.98
CA LEU A 179 -15.36 12.70 4.38
C LEU A 179 -14.35 12.71 3.22
N LYS A 180 -14.42 13.72 2.34
CA LYS A 180 -13.47 13.87 1.22
C LYS A 180 -12.04 14.05 1.71
N ASP A 181 -11.83 14.94 2.69
CA ASP A 181 -10.52 15.15 3.29
C ASP A 181 -10.02 13.89 3.99
N LEU A 182 -10.88 13.23 4.76
CA LEU A 182 -10.52 12.03 5.49
C LEU A 182 -10.13 10.86 4.56
N ARG A 183 -10.87 10.67 3.45
CA ARG A 183 -10.54 9.66 2.44
C ARG A 183 -9.13 9.86 1.89
N ARG A 184 -8.80 11.09 1.49
CA ARG A 184 -7.46 11.46 1.03
C ARG A 184 -6.39 11.12 2.07
N ILE A 185 -6.62 11.50 3.33
CA ILE A 185 -5.67 11.26 4.44
C ILE A 185 -5.43 9.76 4.68
N ILE A 186 -6.48 8.94 4.63
CA ILE A 186 -6.37 7.49 4.87
C ILE A 186 -5.63 6.80 3.72
N GLU A 187 -5.96 7.16 2.48
CA GLU A 187 -5.29 6.64 1.29
C GLU A 187 -3.81 7.03 1.28
N ASP A 188 -3.48 8.29 1.58
CA ASP A 188 -2.10 8.79 1.68
C ASP A 188 -1.33 8.15 2.84
N CYS A 189 -1.99 7.91 3.98
CA CYS A 189 -1.40 7.19 5.12
C CYS A 189 -1.02 5.75 4.72
N MET A 190 -1.87 5.10 3.93
CA MET A 190 -1.59 3.79 3.36
C MET A 190 -0.53 3.85 2.26
N ALA A 191 -0.35 4.99 1.59
CA ALA A 191 0.73 5.29 0.63
C ALA A 191 2.07 5.72 1.29
N ASN A 192 2.23 5.50 2.61
CA ASN A 192 3.44 5.80 3.40
C ASN A 192 3.62 7.25 3.84
N ILE A 193 2.67 8.13 3.61
CA ILE A 193 2.69 9.48 4.18
C ILE A 193 2.24 9.36 5.65
N HIS A 194 2.74 10.20 6.55
CA HIS A 194 2.31 10.17 7.96
C HIS A 194 1.07 11.06 8.16
N PRO A 195 -0.01 10.59 8.83
CA PRO A 195 -1.26 11.37 8.95
C PRO A 195 -1.06 12.70 9.69
N ILE A 196 -0.07 12.80 10.58
CA ILE A 196 0.33 14.06 11.24
C ILE A 196 0.58 15.20 10.23
N TYR A 197 1.09 14.91 9.04
CA TYR A 197 1.32 15.94 8.02
C TYR A 197 0.00 16.57 7.55
N HIS A 198 -1.01 15.75 7.32
CA HIS A 198 -2.35 16.23 6.97
C HIS A 198 -3.09 16.86 8.15
N ILE A 199 -2.85 16.38 9.39
CA ILE A 199 -3.39 17.04 10.58
C ILE A 199 -2.87 18.48 10.65
N LYS A 200 -1.56 18.69 10.45
CA LYS A 200 -0.98 20.03 10.39
C LYS A 200 -1.54 20.87 9.24
N GLU A 201 -1.68 20.26 8.05
CA GLU A 201 -2.32 20.90 6.89
C GLU A 201 -3.74 21.36 7.23
N LEU A 202 -4.56 20.50 7.84
CA LEU A 202 -5.94 20.81 8.23
C LEU A 202 -6.02 21.88 9.32
N MET A 203 -5.12 21.85 10.31
CA MET A 203 -5.04 22.90 11.33
C MET A 203 -4.77 24.27 10.70
N ILE A 204 -3.78 24.35 9.79
CA ILE A 204 -3.45 25.60 9.09
C ILE A 204 -4.62 26.05 8.21
N LYS A 205 -5.25 25.14 7.45
CA LYS A 205 -6.43 25.47 6.64
C LYS A 205 -7.59 25.98 7.48
N ARG A 206 -7.81 25.43 8.69
CA ARG A 206 -8.88 25.88 9.58
C ARG A 206 -8.62 27.27 10.14
N GLU A 207 -7.37 27.63 10.43
CA GLU A 207 -7.02 28.99 10.84
C GLU A 207 -7.10 29.96 9.67
N LEU A 208 -6.53 29.64 8.51
CA LEU A 208 -6.61 30.48 7.30
C LEU A 208 -8.04 30.74 6.82
N ALA A 209 -8.94 29.75 7.00
CA ALA A 209 -10.35 29.90 6.64
C ALA A 209 -11.11 30.93 7.50
N LYS A 210 -10.57 31.33 8.65
CA LYS A 210 -11.18 32.37 9.50
C LYS A 210 -10.90 33.78 8.98
N ASP A 211 -9.82 33.95 8.22
CA ASP A 211 -9.41 35.25 7.71
C ASP A 211 -10.18 35.57 6.42
N PRO A 212 -11.02 36.63 6.39
CA PRO A 212 -11.89 36.92 5.25
C PRO A 212 -11.12 37.38 4.01
N GLU A 213 -9.93 37.98 4.18
CA GLU A 213 -9.11 38.48 3.07
C GLU A 213 -8.51 37.35 2.21
N LEU A 214 -8.19 36.21 2.82
CA LEU A 214 -7.50 35.09 2.16
C LEU A 214 -8.44 34.06 1.53
N VAL A 215 -9.77 34.22 1.63
CA VAL A 215 -10.74 33.22 1.16
C VAL A 215 -10.65 32.95 -0.34
N ASN A 216 -10.35 33.98 -1.13
CA ASN A 216 -10.29 33.89 -2.60
C ASN A 216 -8.88 33.61 -3.14
N GLU A 217 -7.87 33.55 -2.28
CA GLU A 217 -6.48 33.32 -2.68
C GLU A 217 -6.06 31.85 -2.52
N SER A 218 -5.05 31.41 -3.30
CA SER A 218 -4.47 30.08 -3.11
C SER A 218 -3.64 30.01 -1.83
N TRP A 219 -3.92 29.02 -0.99
CA TRP A 219 -3.22 28.80 0.28
C TRP A 219 -1.92 27.99 0.16
N ASP A 220 -1.52 27.57 -1.04
CA ASP A 220 -0.37 26.68 -1.25
C ASP A 220 0.95 27.21 -0.67
N ARG A 221 1.09 28.54 -0.56
CA ARG A 221 2.25 29.21 0.05
C ARG A 221 2.36 28.92 1.55
N PHE A 222 1.24 28.79 2.24
CA PHE A 222 1.15 28.59 3.68
C PHE A 222 1.12 27.10 4.06
N LEU A 223 0.75 26.24 3.11
CA LEU A 223 0.68 24.81 3.34
C LEU A 223 2.07 24.17 3.40
N PRO A 224 2.38 23.38 4.45
CA PRO A 224 3.67 22.71 4.54
C PRO A 224 3.84 21.65 3.45
N ASN A 225 4.88 21.79 2.63
CA ASN A 225 5.22 20.82 1.58
C ASN A 225 6.07 19.67 2.14
N PHE A 226 5.44 18.56 2.51
CA PHE A 226 6.15 17.35 2.98
C PHE A 226 6.58 16.43 1.84
N LYS A 227 7.00 17.01 0.70
CA LYS A 227 7.52 16.21 -0.42
C LYS A 227 8.77 15.45 0.04
N LYS A 228 8.81 14.16 -0.27
CA LYS A 228 10.01 13.35 -0.06
C LYS A 228 11.13 13.96 -0.89
N LYS A 229 12.13 14.55 -0.23
CA LYS A 229 13.39 14.92 -0.87
C LYS A 229 14.14 13.62 -1.20
N THR A 230 13.78 12.97 -2.29
CA THR A 230 14.64 11.95 -2.86
C THR A 230 15.83 12.67 -3.44
N LEU A 231 17.00 12.51 -2.82
CA LEU A 231 18.27 12.81 -3.48
C LEU A 231 18.30 11.92 -4.74
N SER A 232 17.99 12.51 -5.89
CA SER A 232 17.84 11.84 -7.19
C SER A 232 19.11 11.09 -7.59
N HIS A 233 20.25 11.48 -7.02
CA HIS A 233 21.53 10.90 -7.31
C HIS A 233 21.94 9.95 -6.20
N ARG A 234 21.37 8.74 -6.20
CA ARG A 234 22.08 7.61 -5.63
C ARG A 234 23.35 7.43 -6.46
N ARG A 235 24.52 7.74 -5.90
CA ARG A 235 25.81 7.45 -6.55
C ARG A 235 25.80 6.00 -7.01
N VAL A 236 26.13 5.79 -8.28
CA VAL A 236 26.27 4.44 -8.82
C VAL A 236 27.35 3.75 -7.98
N PRO A 237 27.05 2.59 -7.37
CA PRO A 237 28.06 1.89 -6.59
C PRO A 237 29.23 1.51 -7.51
N HIS A 238 30.45 1.63 -7.02
CA HIS A 238 31.67 1.28 -7.77
C HIS A 238 31.62 -0.13 -8.37
N LYS A 239 30.90 -1.05 -7.71
CA LYS A 239 30.62 -2.40 -8.21
C LYS A 239 29.14 -2.53 -8.55
N VAL A 240 28.81 -2.32 -9.82
CA VAL A 240 27.48 -2.64 -10.36
C VAL A 240 27.47 -4.14 -10.71
N THR A 241 26.56 -4.89 -10.11
CA THR A 241 26.38 -6.29 -10.46
C THR A 241 25.53 -6.38 -11.73
N ASP A 242 26.14 -6.82 -12.83
CA ASP A 242 25.41 -7.14 -14.07
C ASP A 242 24.42 -8.27 -13.81
N LYS A 243 23.13 -7.95 -13.77
CA LYS A 243 22.05 -8.93 -13.58
C LYS A 243 21.92 -9.90 -14.76
N THR A 244 22.44 -9.53 -15.94
CA THR A 244 22.52 -10.40 -17.12
C THR A 244 23.34 -11.68 -16.84
N LYS A 245 24.30 -11.63 -15.91
CA LYS A 245 25.13 -12.79 -15.52
C LYS A 245 24.42 -13.76 -14.58
N LYS A 246 23.20 -13.45 -14.11
CA LYS A 246 22.40 -14.30 -13.22
C LYS A 246 21.06 -14.67 -13.87
N ALA A 247 21.13 -15.33 -15.01
CA ALA A 247 19.93 -15.89 -15.65
C ALA A 247 19.27 -16.90 -14.71
N TYR A 248 17.95 -16.82 -14.58
CA TYR A 248 17.19 -17.76 -13.74
C TYR A 248 17.20 -19.14 -14.41
N THR A 249 17.78 -20.13 -13.72
CA THR A 249 17.68 -21.54 -14.10
C THR A 249 16.74 -22.23 -13.10
N PRO A 250 15.73 -22.98 -13.56
CA PRO A 250 14.82 -23.70 -12.65
C PRO A 250 15.51 -24.90 -11.99
N PHE A 251 16.61 -25.36 -12.57
CA PHE A 251 17.44 -26.42 -12.01
C PHE A 251 18.45 -25.84 -11.01
N PRO A 252 18.55 -26.42 -9.80
CA PRO A 252 19.60 -26.05 -8.87
C PRO A 252 20.97 -26.49 -9.43
N PRO A 253 22.07 -25.77 -9.11
CA PRO A 253 23.41 -26.26 -9.42
C PRO A 253 23.67 -27.58 -8.68
N ALA A 254 24.54 -28.41 -9.24
CA ALA A 254 24.96 -29.64 -8.57
C ALA A 254 25.58 -29.29 -7.19
N PRO A 255 25.24 -30.04 -6.13
CA PRO A 255 25.87 -29.83 -4.83
C PRO A 255 27.37 -30.07 -4.95
N GLU A 256 28.17 -29.33 -4.17
CA GLU A 256 29.61 -29.59 -4.10
C GLU A 256 29.83 -30.99 -3.52
N GLN A 257 30.55 -31.84 -4.26
CA GLN A 257 30.89 -33.20 -3.83
C GLN A 257 31.67 -33.17 -2.50
N SER A 258 31.34 -34.09 -1.60
CA SER A 258 32.09 -34.22 -0.34
C SER A 258 33.52 -34.69 -0.59
N LYS A 259 34.41 -34.52 0.39
CA LYS A 259 35.77 -35.07 0.30
C LYS A 259 35.77 -36.59 0.09
N ILE A 260 34.78 -37.28 0.66
CA ILE A 260 34.61 -38.73 0.51
C ILE A 260 34.20 -39.05 -0.92
N ASP A 261 33.23 -38.33 -1.48
CA ASP A 261 32.77 -38.55 -2.87
C ASP A 261 33.90 -38.30 -3.87
N LYS A 262 34.69 -37.24 -3.68
CA LYS A 262 35.89 -36.96 -4.50
C LYS A 262 36.91 -38.09 -4.41
N GLN A 263 37.08 -38.69 -3.23
CA GLN A 263 37.98 -39.83 -3.04
C GLN A 263 37.43 -41.12 -3.66
N ILE A 264 36.11 -41.32 -3.63
CA ILE A 264 35.45 -42.48 -4.27
C ILE A 264 35.54 -42.34 -5.80
N GLU A 265 35.29 -41.15 -6.35
CA GLU A 265 35.38 -40.85 -7.78
C GLU A 265 36.82 -40.98 -8.31
N SER A 266 37.82 -40.50 -7.56
CA SER A 266 39.24 -40.68 -7.92
C SER A 266 39.78 -42.10 -7.70
N GLY A 267 39.00 -43.00 -7.08
CA GLY A 267 39.43 -44.35 -6.72
C GLY A 267 40.42 -44.40 -5.54
N GLU A 268 40.91 -43.26 -5.07
CA GLU A 268 41.81 -43.16 -3.93
C GLU A 268 41.18 -43.69 -2.64
N TYR A 269 39.85 -43.63 -2.51
CA TYR A 269 39.15 -44.14 -1.34
C TYR A 269 39.40 -45.63 -1.12
N PHE A 270 39.48 -46.41 -2.21
CA PHE A 270 39.60 -47.87 -2.17
C PHE A 270 41.05 -48.34 -2.01
N LEU A 271 42.05 -47.47 -2.23
CA LEU A 271 43.46 -47.82 -2.09
C LEU A 271 43.87 -47.86 -0.62
N ALA A 272 44.49 -48.97 -0.20
CA ALA A 272 45.14 -49.07 1.10
C ALA A 272 46.31 -48.07 1.21
N LYS A 273 46.62 -47.62 2.42
CA LYS A 273 47.68 -46.63 2.68
C LYS A 273 49.03 -46.99 2.03
N GLY A 274 49.42 -48.27 2.09
CA GLY A 274 50.66 -48.75 1.46
C GLY A 274 50.67 -48.69 -0.08
N ALA A 275 49.51 -48.81 -0.73
CA ALA A 275 49.40 -48.66 -2.19
C ALA A 275 49.52 -47.18 -2.60
N LYS A 276 48.93 -46.26 -1.80
CA LYS A 276 49.08 -44.80 -1.98
C LYS A 276 50.54 -44.37 -1.84
N ASP A 277 51.23 -44.87 -0.81
CA ASP A 277 52.63 -44.55 -0.55
C ASP A 277 53.55 -45.06 -1.68
N ARG A 278 53.24 -46.21 -2.28
CA ARG A 278 53.96 -46.75 -3.45
C ARG A 278 53.78 -45.88 -4.69
N ALA A 279 52.53 -45.53 -5.02
CA ALA A 279 52.23 -44.65 -6.14
C ALA A 279 52.90 -43.27 -5.98
N ALA A 280 52.88 -42.69 -4.78
CA ALA A 280 53.55 -41.42 -4.48
C ALA A 280 55.08 -41.49 -4.63
N ARG A 281 55.69 -42.65 -4.33
CA ARG A 281 57.13 -42.88 -4.51
C ARG A 281 57.48 -43.04 -5.98
N GLU A 282 56.66 -43.74 -6.75
CA GLU A 282 56.80 -43.89 -8.21
C GLU A 282 56.71 -42.53 -8.91
N GLU A 283 55.68 -41.73 -8.58
CA GLU A 283 55.52 -40.36 -9.11
C GLU A 283 56.71 -39.46 -8.76
N ARG A 284 57.24 -39.57 -7.53
CA ARG A 284 58.45 -38.81 -7.12
C ARG A 284 59.67 -39.23 -7.91
N ASN A 285 59.86 -40.52 -8.15
CA ASN A 285 60.99 -41.04 -8.94
C ASN A 285 60.88 -40.59 -10.40
N GLU A 286 59.68 -40.59 -10.99
CA GLU A 286 59.43 -40.10 -12.34
C GLU A 286 59.72 -38.60 -12.45
N LYS A 287 59.24 -37.77 -11.52
CA LYS A 287 59.57 -36.34 -11.46
C LYS A 287 61.07 -36.09 -11.32
N GLN A 288 61.77 -36.91 -10.55
CA GLN A 288 63.23 -36.82 -10.43
C GLN A 288 63.94 -37.18 -11.72
N LYS A 289 63.47 -38.21 -12.46
CA LYS A 289 63.99 -38.57 -13.78
C LYS A 289 63.79 -37.43 -14.78
N LEU A 290 62.58 -36.88 -14.87
CA LEU A 290 62.27 -35.75 -15.77
C LEU A 290 63.15 -34.53 -15.47
N ARG A 291 63.29 -34.13 -14.21
CA ARG A 291 64.19 -33.02 -13.83
C ARG A 291 65.65 -33.31 -14.14
N LYS A 292 66.09 -34.57 -14.03
CA LYS A 292 67.44 -34.96 -14.40
C LYS A 292 67.63 -34.82 -15.91
N GLU A 293 66.65 -35.24 -16.71
CA GLU A 293 66.64 -35.09 -18.16
C GLU A 293 66.61 -33.63 -18.61
N GLU A 294 65.82 -32.77 -17.96
CA GLU A 294 65.80 -31.33 -18.20
C GLU A 294 67.17 -30.72 -17.90
N LYS A 295 67.76 -31.03 -16.74
CA LYS A 295 69.09 -30.53 -16.37
C LYS A 295 70.19 -31.03 -17.30
N THR A 296 70.10 -32.27 -17.79
CA THR A 296 71.06 -32.77 -18.78
C THR A 296 70.92 -32.03 -20.10
N LYS A 297 69.68 -31.76 -20.55
CA LYS A 297 69.41 -30.97 -21.78
C LYS A 297 69.89 -29.52 -21.64
N GLU A 298 69.64 -28.87 -20.50
CA GLU A 298 70.16 -27.52 -20.21
C GLU A 298 71.68 -27.51 -20.23
N ARG A 299 72.32 -28.49 -19.60
CA ARG A 299 73.78 -28.60 -19.57
C ARG A 299 74.38 -28.87 -20.95
N GLU A 300 73.74 -29.73 -21.75
CA GLU A 300 74.14 -29.97 -23.15
C GLU A 300 74.01 -28.71 -24.01
N ALA A 301 72.97 -27.90 -23.78
CA ALA A 301 72.79 -26.61 -24.46
C ALA A 301 73.88 -25.58 -24.10
N GLU A 302 74.37 -25.56 -22.85
CA GLU A 302 75.48 -24.69 -22.42
C GLU A 302 76.82 -25.03 -23.09
N PHE A 303 77.03 -26.30 -23.50
CA PHE A 303 78.26 -26.74 -24.17
C PHE A 303 78.30 -26.46 -25.68
N VAL A 304 77.21 -25.93 -26.26
CA VAL A 304 77.18 -25.48 -27.65
C VAL A 304 77.60 -24.01 -27.70
N PRO A 305 78.74 -23.66 -28.33
CA PRO A 305 79.18 -22.28 -28.43
C PRO A 305 78.14 -21.42 -29.18
N PRO A 306 77.80 -20.22 -28.68
CA PRO A 306 76.91 -19.30 -29.38
C PRO A 306 77.56 -18.80 -30.68
N GLU A 307 76.82 -18.80 -31.79
CA GLU A 307 77.33 -18.34 -33.09
C GLU A 307 77.55 -16.81 -33.10
N GLU A 308 78.80 -16.34 -33.26
CA GLU A 308 79.13 -14.91 -33.39
C GLU A 308 79.20 -14.46 -34.86
N ASN A 309 78.28 -13.58 -35.29
CA ASN A 309 78.41 -12.78 -36.52
C ASN A 309 78.76 -11.32 -36.16
N ARG A 310 79.94 -10.82 -36.53
CA ARG A 310 80.29 -9.38 -36.42
C ARG A 310 80.82 -8.79 -37.74
N PRO A 311 80.27 -7.65 -38.24
CA PRO A 311 80.83 -6.92 -39.37
C PRO A 311 81.88 -5.87 -38.93
N LYS A 312 82.99 -5.74 -39.68
CA LYS A 312 84.10 -4.79 -39.44
C LYS A 312 83.79 -3.38 -39.99
N LYS A 313 83.99 -2.31 -39.19
CA LYS A 313 83.97 -0.89 -39.63
C LYS A 313 85.38 -0.40 -40.00
N LYS A 314 85.58 0.09 -41.23
CA LYS A 314 86.81 0.76 -41.71
C LYS A 314 86.87 2.24 -41.25
N ARG A 315 88.04 2.73 -40.80
CA ARG A 315 88.34 4.16 -40.55
C ARG A 315 88.93 4.82 -41.82
N LYS A 316 88.48 6.04 -42.16
CA LYS A 316 89.04 6.90 -43.22
C LYS A 316 90.28 7.66 -42.69
N LYS A 317 91.33 7.76 -43.52
CA LYS A 317 92.52 8.61 -43.34
C LYS A 317 92.26 10.00 -43.94
N SER A 318 92.70 11.07 -43.27
CA SER A 318 92.82 12.44 -43.78
C SER A 318 94.24 12.69 -44.29
N SER A 319 94.38 13.43 -45.38
CA SER A 319 95.64 13.87 -45.98
C SER A 319 95.82 15.38 -45.77
N ASP A 320 96.97 15.76 -45.21
CA ASP A 320 97.79 16.91 -45.60
C ASP A 320 99.26 16.43 -45.55
#